data_AF-A0A7S3PV11-F1
#
_entry.id   AF-A0A7S3PV11-F1
#
_cell.length_a   1.000
_cell.length_b   1.000
_cell.length_c   1.000
_cell.angle_alpha   90.00
_cell.angle_beta   90.00
_cell.angle_gamma   90.00
#
_symmetry.space_group_name_H-M   'P 1'
#
loop_
_entity.id
_entity.type
_entity.pdbx_description
1 polymer ?
#
loop_
_entity_poly.entity_id
_entity_poly.type
_entity_poly.pdbx_seq_one_letter_code
_entity_poly.pdbx_strand_id
1 'polypeptide(L)'
;MISIIALLFVASFSAETTNAFTVLTSTPFRTHTNLNQMQEIGDGENDSKRNFMLSSRREIFRIISGCVTFGALLSPTSSRAACLSGDPSPDCIGVYKVPIDDAIESYIDTPENCAKFAPDLNWVPIPQSPKSPKLAKEELLTMDARLQKTIALVQKGDLTNAGVEVLSIIPRVTVAGRVVVSHLESDSKTSMRALRYENAHYDVLSSLGSSDIVLGQAIAGRFGSITVAQIQVLEELNDAKASFKELLRAMPDDM
;
A
#
# COMPACT_ATOMS: atom_id res chain seq x y z
N MET A 1 -45.61 -16.92 -45.17
CA MET A 1 -44.25 -17.22 -45.67
C MET A 1 -43.28 -16.95 -44.55
N ILE A 2 -42.84 -18.03 -43.90
CA ILE A 2 -41.97 -18.07 -42.73
C ILE A 2 -40.64 -18.63 -43.24
N SER A 3 -39.52 -17.94 -42.99
CA SER A 3 -38.20 -18.52 -43.17
C SER A 3 -37.32 -18.12 -41.99
N ILE A 4 -37.19 -19.10 -41.09
CA ILE A 4 -36.29 -19.15 -39.95
C ILE A 4 -34.91 -19.55 -40.52
N ILE A 5 -33.87 -18.75 -40.29
CA ILE A 5 -32.49 -19.17 -40.52
C ILE A 5 -31.84 -19.34 -39.15
N ALA A 6 -31.73 -20.60 -38.76
CA ALA A 6 -30.87 -21.07 -37.70
C ALA A 6 -29.43 -21.15 -38.22
N LEU A 7 -28.49 -20.55 -37.49
CA LEU A 7 -27.06 -20.79 -37.68
C LEU A 7 -26.50 -21.30 -36.36
N LEU A 8 -26.30 -22.62 -36.35
CA LEU A 8 -25.56 -23.41 -35.38
C LEU A 8 -24.09 -22.98 -35.40
N PHE A 9 -23.55 -22.57 -34.25
CA PHE A 9 -22.12 -22.61 -34.01
C PHE A 9 -21.85 -23.63 -32.91
N VAL A 10 -21.39 -24.80 -33.35
CA VAL A 10 -20.81 -25.85 -32.53
C VAL A 10 -19.31 -25.57 -32.47
N ALA A 11 -18.81 -25.22 -31.29
CA ALA A 11 -17.38 -25.29 -31.01
C ALA A 11 -17.19 -26.14 -29.75
N SER A 12 -16.77 -27.37 -30.00
CA SER A 12 -16.31 -28.35 -29.04
C SER A 12 -15.09 -27.82 -28.27
N PHE A 13 -15.14 -27.83 -26.94
CA PHE A 13 -13.94 -27.75 -26.11
C PHE A 13 -13.87 -28.99 -25.23
N SER A 14 -12.81 -29.76 -25.46
CA SER A 14 -12.53 -31.07 -24.88
C SER A 14 -11.58 -30.93 -23.70
N ALA A 15 -11.94 -31.62 -22.60
CA ALA A 15 -11.13 -32.35 -21.62
C ALA A 15 -9.85 -31.69 -21.06
N GLU A 16 -9.85 -31.38 -19.76
CA GLU A 16 -9.20 -32.19 -18.70
C GLU A 16 -7.71 -31.89 -18.49
N THR A 17 -7.43 -31.04 -17.50
CA THR A 17 -6.28 -31.25 -16.61
C THR A 17 -6.73 -31.03 -15.18
N THR A 18 -6.97 -32.14 -14.49
CA THR A 18 -7.10 -32.28 -13.05
C THR A 18 -5.77 -31.88 -12.40
N ASN A 19 -5.68 -30.66 -11.87
CA ASN A 19 -4.67 -30.34 -10.87
C ASN A 19 -5.34 -30.35 -9.50
N ALA A 20 -4.94 -31.33 -8.69
CA ALA A 20 -5.27 -31.42 -7.28
C ALA A 20 -4.73 -30.19 -6.56
N PHE A 21 -5.61 -29.24 -6.27
CA PHE A 21 -5.32 -28.12 -5.38
C PHE A 21 -5.51 -28.60 -3.95
N THR A 22 -4.40 -28.94 -3.30
CA THR A 22 -4.38 -29.22 -1.87
C THR A 22 -4.62 -27.90 -1.14
N VAL A 23 -5.85 -27.68 -0.71
CA VAL A 23 -6.25 -26.60 0.18
C VAL A 23 -5.54 -26.81 1.52
N LEU A 24 -4.46 -26.07 1.76
CA LEU A 24 -3.96 -25.85 3.12
C LEU A 24 -4.87 -24.81 3.78
N THR A 25 -5.87 -25.31 4.50
CA THR A 25 -6.62 -24.53 5.48
C THR A 25 -5.66 -24.10 6.59
N SER A 26 -5.08 -22.90 6.49
CA SER A 26 -4.48 -22.24 7.66
C SER A 26 -5.62 -21.75 8.55
N THR A 27 -5.64 -22.27 9.77
CA THR A 27 -6.56 -21.91 10.84
C THR A 27 -6.48 -20.41 11.19
N PRO A 28 -7.59 -19.79 11.63
CA PRO A 28 -7.58 -18.40 12.05
C PRO A 28 -6.85 -18.23 13.38
N PHE A 29 -5.82 -17.37 13.39
CA PHE A 29 -5.17 -16.90 14.61
C PHE A 29 -6.09 -15.86 15.27
N ARG A 30 -6.80 -16.29 16.31
CA ARG A 30 -7.74 -15.49 17.10
C ARG A 30 -7.05 -15.06 18.38
N THR A 31 -6.47 -13.87 18.41
CA THR A 31 -6.00 -13.25 19.66
C THR A 31 -7.17 -12.54 20.35
N HIS A 32 -7.77 -13.22 21.30
CA HIS A 32 -8.53 -12.58 22.39
C HIS A 32 -7.55 -12.24 23.49
N THR A 33 -7.16 -10.97 23.62
CA THR A 33 -6.59 -10.44 24.87
C THR A 33 -7.72 -9.93 25.72
N ASN A 34 -8.18 -10.80 26.63
CA ASN A 34 -9.09 -10.43 27.70
C ASN A 34 -8.24 -9.78 28.81
N LEU A 35 -8.39 -8.46 28.97
CA LEU A 35 -7.96 -7.75 30.17
C LEU A 35 -8.90 -8.15 31.32
N ASN A 36 -8.31 -8.65 32.40
CA ASN A 36 -8.75 -8.60 33.80
C ASN A 36 -8.63 -9.97 34.49
N GLN A 37 -7.50 -10.21 35.16
CA GLN A 37 -7.55 -10.78 36.50
C GLN A 37 -6.32 -10.37 37.31
N MET A 38 -6.59 -9.91 38.52
CA MET A 38 -5.70 -9.25 39.47
C MET A 38 -4.75 -10.23 40.18
N GLN A 39 -3.70 -9.63 40.76
CA GLN A 39 -3.29 -9.77 42.17
C GLN A 39 -1.97 -10.52 42.48
N GLU A 40 -0.98 -9.69 42.86
CA GLU A 40 -0.07 -9.77 44.03
C GLU A 40 0.92 -10.94 44.28
N ILE A 41 2.12 -10.48 44.65
CA ILE A 41 3.18 -11.06 45.52
C ILE A 41 4.12 -12.10 44.90
N GLY A 42 5.42 -11.79 44.97
CA GLY A 42 6.45 -12.80 45.20
C GLY A 42 7.80 -12.51 44.53
N ASP A 43 8.68 -11.80 45.22
CA ASP A 43 10.12 -11.85 44.97
C ASP A 43 10.61 -13.31 45.09
N GLY A 44 11.35 -13.78 44.08
CA GLY A 44 11.75 -15.18 44.00
C GLY A 44 12.79 -15.43 42.91
N GLU A 45 14.02 -15.06 43.23
CA GLU A 45 15.26 -15.57 42.65
C GLU A 45 15.20 -17.09 42.45
N ASN A 46 15.38 -17.58 41.22
CA ASN A 46 15.84 -18.94 40.98
C ASN A 46 16.48 -19.06 39.59
N ASP A 47 17.80 -18.99 39.65
CA ASP A 47 18.75 -19.44 38.66
C ASP A 47 18.62 -20.97 38.51
N SER A 48 18.13 -21.46 37.36
CA SER A 48 18.21 -22.89 37.05
C SER A 48 18.21 -23.17 35.55
N LYS A 49 19.43 -23.24 35.02
CA LYS A 49 19.91 -24.16 33.99
C LYS A 49 18.87 -25.18 33.49
N ARG A 50 18.48 -25.05 32.22
CA ARG A 50 18.22 -26.23 31.35
C ARG A 50 18.87 -26.02 30.00
N ASN A 51 20.04 -26.63 29.85
CA ASN A 51 20.50 -27.14 28.57
C ASN A 51 19.52 -28.24 28.13
N PHE A 52 18.90 -28.07 26.96
CA PHE A 52 18.40 -29.21 26.19
C PHE A 52 18.98 -29.13 24.79
N MET A 53 19.98 -29.98 24.60
CA MET A 53 20.60 -30.36 23.35
C MET A 53 19.66 -31.30 22.59
N LEU A 54 19.63 -31.19 21.24
CA LEU A 54 19.44 -32.24 20.21
C LEU A 54 18.94 -31.53 18.93
N SER A 55 19.79 -31.29 17.94
CA SER A 55 20.28 -32.23 16.92
C SER A 55 19.25 -32.60 15.85
N SER A 56 19.58 -32.18 14.62
CA SER A 56 19.34 -32.85 13.33
C SER A 56 17.90 -33.16 12.90
N ARG A 57 17.50 -32.57 11.76
CA ARG A 57 17.19 -33.32 10.52
C ARG A 57 16.79 -32.42 9.33
N ARG A 58 17.44 -32.71 8.20
CA ARG A 58 17.18 -32.38 6.76
C ARG A 58 17.68 -31.00 6.31
N GLU A 59 18.73 -30.82 5.51
CA GLU A 59 19.27 -31.59 4.37
C GLU A 59 18.21 -32.23 3.48
N ILE A 60 17.91 -31.57 2.35
CA ILE A 60 17.93 -32.08 0.97
C ILE A 60 17.23 -31.00 0.11
N PHE A 61 18.00 -30.24 -0.66
CA PHE A 61 17.68 -29.80 -2.03
C PHE A 61 18.95 -29.24 -2.67
N ARG A 62 19.84 -30.16 -3.08
CA ARG A 62 20.72 -29.99 -4.24
C ARG A 62 20.11 -30.82 -5.37
N ILE A 63 20.39 -30.44 -6.62
CA ILE A 63 19.91 -30.97 -7.92
C ILE A 63 18.72 -30.09 -8.39
N ILE A 64 18.80 -29.25 -9.45
CA ILE A 64 19.43 -29.42 -10.77
C ILE A 64 20.08 -28.11 -11.26
N SER A 65 21.35 -28.24 -11.61
CA SER A 65 22.09 -27.37 -12.52
C SER A 65 21.61 -27.62 -13.95
N GLY A 66 20.98 -26.61 -14.57
CA GLY A 66 20.53 -26.63 -15.96
C GLY A 66 20.54 -25.21 -16.51
N CYS A 67 21.73 -24.78 -16.95
CA CYS A 67 22.01 -23.46 -17.49
C CYS A 67 21.29 -23.27 -18.84
N VAL A 68 20.32 -22.35 -18.89
CA VAL A 68 19.93 -21.69 -20.14
C VAL A 68 20.21 -20.20 -19.94
N THR A 69 21.42 -19.78 -20.30
CA THR A 69 21.81 -18.37 -20.37
C THR A 69 21.08 -17.71 -21.53
N PHE A 70 19.82 -17.33 -21.32
CA PHE A 70 19.19 -16.28 -22.11
C PHE A 70 19.76 -14.94 -21.61
N GLY A 71 20.86 -14.53 -22.22
CA GLY A 71 21.45 -13.20 -22.07
C GLY A 71 20.52 -12.15 -22.67
N ALA A 72 19.42 -11.83 -21.98
CA ALA A 72 18.77 -10.56 -22.17
C ALA A 72 19.65 -9.50 -21.50
N LEU A 73 20.31 -8.70 -22.34
CA LEU A 73 20.84 -7.38 -21.99
C LEU A 73 19.68 -6.52 -21.46
N LEU A 74 19.27 -6.76 -20.22
CA LEU A 74 18.54 -5.77 -19.45
C LEU A 74 19.58 -4.71 -19.15
N SER A 75 19.64 -3.71 -20.03
CA SER A 75 20.32 -2.45 -19.72
C SER A 75 19.81 -2.05 -18.34
N PRO A 76 20.68 -1.84 -17.33
CA PRO A 76 20.24 -1.38 -16.04
C PRO A 76 19.50 -0.06 -16.30
N THR A 77 18.17 -0.09 -16.19
CA THR A 77 17.39 1.14 -16.10
C THR A 77 17.98 1.88 -14.91
N SER A 78 18.38 3.14 -15.14
CA SER A 78 18.87 4.03 -14.09
C SER A 78 17.97 3.88 -12.87
N SER A 79 18.47 3.19 -11.82
CA SER A 79 17.67 2.97 -10.63
C SER A 79 17.71 4.27 -9.84
N ARG A 80 16.66 5.08 -9.95
CA ARG A 80 16.51 6.24 -9.09
C ARG A 80 16.42 5.72 -7.66
N ALA A 81 17.32 6.17 -6.80
CA ALA A 81 17.38 5.72 -5.41
C ALA A 81 16.21 6.26 -4.56
N ALA A 82 15.60 7.37 -5.01
CA ALA A 82 14.51 8.04 -4.33
C ALA A 82 13.60 8.73 -5.35
N CYS A 83 12.38 9.03 -4.94
CA CYS A 83 11.46 9.89 -5.67
C CYS A 83 10.91 10.99 -4.76
N LEU A 84 10.50 12.11 -5.37
CA LEU A 84 9.73 13.13 -4.66
C LEU A 84 8.30 12.65 -4.45
N SER A 85 7.71 13.07 -3.32
CA SER A 85 6.31 12.80 -3.03
C SER A 85 5.42 13.46 -4.10
N GLY A 86 4.68 12.63 -4.84
CA GLY A 86 3.80 13.05 -5.92
C GLY A 86 4.33 12.88 -7.33
N ASP A 87 5.56 12.37 -7.51
CA ASP A 87 6.00 11.89 -8.84
C ASP A 87 5.11 10.72 -9.28
N PRO A 88 4.29 10.89 -10.32
CA PRO A 88 3.39 9.83 -10.80
C PRO A 88 4.12 8.87 -11.76
N SER A 89 5.46 8.97 -11.90
CA SER A 89 6.23 8.11 -12.77
C SER A 89 6.13 6.65 -12.33
N PRO A 90 5.92 5.69 -13.26
CA PRO A 90 5.92 4.26 -12.94
C PRO A 90 7.19 3.79 -12.23
N ASP A 91 8.33 4.42 -12.50
CA ASP A 91 9.62 4.12 -11.88
C ASP A 91 9.65 4.39 -10.37
N CYS A 92 8.70 5.18 -9.85
CA CYS A 92 8.61 5.54 -8.44
C CYS A 92 7.74 4.59 -7.62
N ILE A 93 7.08 3.61 -8.25
CA ILE A 93 6.21 2.67 -7.54
C ILE A 93 7.05 1.76 -6.63
N GLY A 94 6.76 1.77 -5.34
CA GLY A 94 7.50 1.03 -4.31
C GLY A 94 8.93 1.49 -4.03
N VAL A 95 9.35 2.65 -4.56
CA VAL A 95 10.63 3.31 -4.21
C VAL A 95 10.45 4.18 -2.96
N TYR A 96 11.50 4.47 -2.20
CA TYR A 96 11.41 5.40 -1.07
C TYR A 96 11.03 6.82 -1.54
N LYS A 97 10.11 7.48 -0.81
CA LYS A 97 9.68 8.85 -1.07
C LYS A 97 10.22 9.79 -0.01
N VAL A 98 10.74 10.93 -0.46
CA VAL A 98 11.14 12.01 0.45
C VAL A 98 9.87 12.64 1.05
N PRO A 99 9.73 12.69 2.39
CA PRO A 99 8.61 13.36 3.04
C PRO A 99 8.58 14.86 2.69
N ILE A 100 7.39 15.41 2.51
CA ILE A 100 7.21 16.87 2.35
C ILE A 100 7.11 17.46 3.76
N ASP A 101 8.22 17.95 4.29
CA ASP A 101 8.29 18.70 5.54
C ASP A 101 8.87 20.11 5.31
N ASP A 102 8.63 21.00 6.26
CA ASP A 102 9.05 22.40 6.20
C ASP A 102 10.59 22.55 6.12
N ALA A 103 11.33 21.54 6.57
CA ALA A 103 12.79 21.55 6.54
C ALA A 103 13.34 21.30 5.13
N ILE A 104 12.71 20.42 4.36
CA ILE A 104 13.14 20.03 3.02
C ILE A 104 12.53 20.96 1.96
N GLU A 105 11.36 21.57 2.22
CA GLU A 105 10.63 22.40 1.25
C GLU A 105 11.52 23.46 0.58
N SER A 106 12.34 24.18 1.35
CA SER A 106 13.26 25.22 0.83
C SER A 106 14.32 24.72 -0.16
N TYR A 107 14.57 23.40 -0.21
CA TYR A 107 15.55 22.79 -1.11
C TYR A 107 14.91 22.20 -2.37
N ILE A 108 13.60 21.98 -2.38
CA ILE A 108 12.88 21.30 -3.47
C ILE A 108 11.70 22.10 -4.04
N ASP A 109 11.46 23.32 -3.53
CA ASP A 109 10.38 24.22 -3.94
C ASP A 109 10.37 24.53 -5.45
N THR A 110 11.54 24.70 -6.02
CA THR A 110 11.76 25.06 -7.43
C THR A 110 12.57 23.98 -8.15
N PRO A 111 12.36 23.81 -9.47
CA PRO A 111 13.14 22.84 -10.25
C PRO A 111 14.63 23.16 -10.23
N GLU A 112 15.02 24.43 -10.15
CA GLU A 112 16.42 24.85 -10.04
C GLU A 112 17.06 24.44 -8.71
N ASN A 113 16.35 24.63 -7.59
CA ASN A 113 16.84 24.19 -6.28
C ASN A 113 16.91 22.67 -6.20
N CYS A 114 15.88 21.97 -6.69
CA CYS A 114 15.87 20.51 -6.74
C CYS A 114 17.05 19.98 -7.56
N ALA A 115 17.30 20.52 -8.75
CA ALA A 115 18.43 20.12 -9.58
C ALA A 115 19.79 20.41 -8.93
N LYS A 116 19.88 21.48 -8.12
CA LYS A 116 21.10 21.85 -7.40
C LYS A 116 21.40 20.90 -6.23
N PHE A 117 20.40 20.52 -5.45
CA PHE A 117 20.58 19.72 -4.23
C PHE A 117 20.39 18.21 -4.45
N ALA A 118 19.61 17.82 -5.46
CA ALA A 118 19.29 16.44 -5.79
C ALA A 118 19.12 16.27 -7.32
N PRO A 119 20.22 16.30 -8.10
CA PRO A 119 20.18 16.29 -9.56
C PRO A 119 19.57 15.00 -10.17
N ASP A 120 19.54 13.91 -9.40
CA ASP A 120 18.97 12.63 -9.84
C ASP A 120 17.45 12.54 -9.64
N LEU A 121 16.85 13.48 -8.90
CA LEU A 121 15.42 13.53 -8.67
C LEU A 121 14.70 14.27 -9.79
N ASN A 122 13.57 13.73 -10.24
CA ASN A 122 12.64 14.49 -11.06
C ASN A 122 11.92 15.48 -10.17
N TRP A 123 12.00 16.76 -10.51
CA TRP A 123 11.20 17.76 -9.82
C TRP A 123 9.71 17.60 -10.15
N VAL A 124 8.88 17.73 -9.13
CA VAL A 124 7.42 17.66 -9.23
C VAL A 124 6.84 18.82 -8.43
N PRO A 125 5.82 19.53 -8.95
CA PRO A 125 5.19 20.60 -8.20
C PRO A 125 4.54 20.06 -6.92
N ILE A 126 4.82 20.73 -5.80
CA ILE A 126 4.20 20.43 -4.51
C ILE A 126 2.69 20.65 -4.63
N PRO A 127 1.84 19.70 -4.21
CA PRO A 127 0.40 19.89 -4.22
C PRO A 127 0.01 21.09 -3.35
N GLN A 128 -0.82 21.97 -3.89
CA GLN A 128 -1.30 23.13 -3.12
C GLN A 128 -2.26 22.68 -2.03
N SER A 129 -2.01 23.10 -0.79
CA SER A 129 -2.91 22.85 0.33
C SER A 129 -4.28 23.50 0.09
N PRO A 130 -5.39 22.80 0.39
CA PRO A 130 -6.72 23.37 0.33
C PRO A 130 -6.84 24.62 1.20
N LYS A 131 -7.55 25.65 0.71
CA LYS A 131 -7.69 26.93 1.42
C LYS A 131 -8.64 26.87 2.62
N SER A 132 -9.47 25.84 2.71
CA SER A 132 -10.44 25.69 3.79
C SER A 132 -10.63 24.21 4.15
N PRO A 133 -11.05 23.90 5.40
CA PRO A 133 -11.35 22.54 5.83
C PRO A 133 -12.46 21.89 4.99
N LYS A 134 -13.43 22.68 4.52
CA LYS A 134 -14.50 22.22 3.63
C LYS A 134 -13.95 21.70 2.29
N LEU A 135 -13.04 22.47 1.67
CA LEU A 135 -12.39 22.04 0.43
C LEU A 135 -11.48 20.82 0.67
N ALA A 136 -10.81 20.75 1.83
CA ALA A 136 -10.03 19.57 2.21
C ALA A 136 -10.91 18.31 2.33
N LYS A 137 -12.09 18.43 2.92
CA LYS A 137 -13.10 17.35 3.00
C LYS A 137 -13.54 16.88 1.61
N GLU A 138 -13.84 17.81 0.70
CA GLU A 138 -14.20 17.50 -0.68
C GLU A 138 -13.04 16.79 -1.42
N GLU A 139 -11.79 17.21 -1.18
CA GLU A 139 -10.62 16.55 -1.76
C GLU A 139 -10.42 15.13 -1.20
N LEU A 140 -10.59 14.91 0.11
CA LEU A 140 -10.51 13.58 0.73
C LEU A 140 -11.59 12.63 0.19
N LEU A 141 -12.82 13.10 0.03
CA LEU A 141 -13.89 12.31 -0.60
C LEU A 141 -13.56 11.95 -2.05
N THR A 142 -12.95 12.88 -2.79
CA THR A 142 -12.47 12.62 -4.15
C THR A 142 -11.37 11.55 -4.14
N MET A 143 -10.47 11.57 -3.16
CA MET A 143 -9.40 10.58 -3.03
C MET A 143 -9.94 9.19 -2.67
N ASP A 144 -10.97 9.06 -1.82
CA ASP A 144 -11.63 7.77 -1.57
C ASP A 144 -12.24 7.19 -2.86
N ALA A 145 -12.93 8.01 -3.67
CA ALA A 145 -13.46 7.58 -4.95
C ALA A 145 -12.36 7.13 -5.93
N ARG A 146 -11.21 7.82 -5.94
CA ARG A 146 -10.04 7.41 -6.73
C ARG A 146 -9.43 6.11 -6.22
N LEU A 147 -9.39 5.87 -4.90
CA LEU A 147 -8.94 4.60 -4.34
C LEU A 147 -9.83 3.43 -4.79
N GLN A 148 -11.16 3.63 -4.90
CA GLN A 148 -12.05 2.62 -5.50
C GLN A 148 -11.68 2.31 -6.96
N LYS A 149 -11.35 3.35 -7.75
CA LYS A 149 -10.88 3.19 -9.12
C LYS A 149 -9.57 2.40 -9.17
N THR A 150 -8.64 2.67 -8.26
CA THR A 150 -7.38 1.92 -8.12
C THR A 150 -7.63 0.44 -7.86
N ILE A 151 -8.54 0.10 -6.95
CA ILE A 151 -8.93 -1.30 -6.69
C ILE A 151 -9.45 -1.97 -7.98
N ALA A 152 -10.29 -1.25 -8.75
CA ALA A 152 -10.79 -1.77 -10.02
C ALA A 152 -9.69 -1.95 -11.09
N LEU A 153 -8.60 -1.17 -11.07
CA LEU A 153 -7.44 -1.37 -11.94
C LEU A 153 -6.69 -2.66 -11.57
N VAL A 154 -6.45 -2.90 -10.27
CA VAL A 154 -5.77 -4.12 -9.79
C VAL A 154 -6.59 -5.37 -10.13
N GLN A 155 -7.92 -5.32 -9.97
CA GLN A 155 -8.81 -6.42 -10.37
C GLN A 155 -8.70 -6.76 -11.86
N LYS A 156 -8.41 -5.77 -12.72
CA LYS A 156 -8.19 -5.96 -14.15
C LYS A 156 -6.77 -6.43 -14.50
N GLY A 157 -5.87 -6.49 -13.51
CA GLY A 157 -4.46 -6.83 -13.72
C GLY A 157 -3.58 -5.64 -14.12
N ASP A 158 -4.11 -4.43 -14.08
CA ASP A 158 -3.37 -3.21 -14.45
C ASP A 158 -2.65 -2.61 -13.22
N LEU A 159 -1.60 -3.30 -12.79
CA LEU A 159 -0.84 -2.94 -11.59
C LEU A 159 -0.06 -1.64 -11.75
N THR A 160 0.43 -1.34 -12.95
CA THR A 160 1.22 -0.13 -13.21
C THR A 160 0.34 1.11 -13.08
N ASN A 161 -0.82 1.16 -13.75
CA ASN A 161 -1.71 2.31 -13.62
C ASN A 161 -2.30 2.41 -12.20
N ALA A 162 -2.53 1.28 -11.52
CA ALA A 162 -2.90 1.31 -10.11
C ALA A 162 -1.83 1.97 -9.24
N GLY A 163 -0.54 1.62 -9.42
CA GLY A 163 0.57 2.26 -8.71
C GLY A 163 0.67 3.75 -8.98
N VAL A 164 0.55 4.17 -10.24
CA VAL A 164 0.51 5.60 -10.61
C VAL A 164 -0.63 6.35 -9.89
N GLU A 165 -1.82 5.74 -9.82
CA GLU A 165 -2.94 6.34 -9.10
C GLU A 165 -2.64 6.46 -7.59
N VAL A 166 -2.10 5.43 -6.94
CA VAL A 166 -1.70 5.48 -5.51
C VAL A 166 -0.68 6.59 -5.25
N LEU A 167 0.36 6.69 -6.08
CA LEU A 167 1.39 7.73 -5.96
C LEU A 167 0.81 9.15 -6.02
N SER A 168 -0.26 9.33 -6.77
CA SER A 168 -0.95 10.62 -6.89
C SER A 168 -2.01 10.89 -5.81
N ILE A 169 -2.47 9.84 -5.09
CA ILE A 169 -3.42 9.95 -3.98
C ILE A 169 -2.69 10.39 -2.71
N ILE A 170 -1.59 9.72 -2.37
CA ILE A 170 -0.83 9.94 -1.12
C ILE A 170 -0.58 11.43 -0.83
N PRO A 171 0.07 12.21 -1.71
CA PRO A 171 0.43 13.59 -1.38
C PRO A 171 -0.79 14.51 -1.22
N ARG A 172 -1.90 14.23 -1.91
CA ARG A 172 -3.16 14.97 -1.74
C ARG A 172 -3.81 14.69 -0.39
N VAL A 173 -3.82 13.42 0.02
CA VAL A 173 -4.30 13.02 1.36
C VAL A 173 -3.43 13.65 2.45
N THR A 174 -2.10 13.73 2.24
CA THR A 174 -1.19 14.38 3.17
C THR A 174 -1.55 15.86 3.36
N VAL A 175 -1.64 16.64 2.27
CA VAL A 175 -1.91 18.09 2.38
C VAL A 175 -3.33 18.38 2.87
N ALA A 176 -4.35 17.66 2.40
CA ALA A 176 -5.73 17.86 2.82
C ALA A 176 -5.92 17.48 4.30
N GLY A 177 -5.32 16.36 4.74
CA GLY A 177 -5.38 15.94 6.13
C GLY A 177 -4.73 16.94 7.08
N ARG A 178 -3.56 17.49 6.73
CA ARG A 178 -2.89 18.55 7.53
C ARG A 178 -3.78 19.77 7.75
N VAL A 179 -4.47 20.24 6.71
CA VAL A 179 -5.40 21.40 6.83
C VAL A 179 -6.52 21.12 7.85
N VAL A 180 -7.07 19.90 7.85
CA VAL A 180 -8.13 19.52 8.79
C VAL A 180 -7.56 19.40 10.21
N VAL A 181 -6.40 18.77 10.40
CA VAL A 181 -5.72 18.68 11.71
C VAL A 181 -5.48 20.09 12.27
N SER A 182 -4.83 20.97 11.51
CA SER A 182 -4.52 22.33 11.97
C SER A 182 -5.78 23.14 12.32
N HIS A 183 -6.89 22.92 11.61
CA HIS A 183 -8.16 23.56 11.97
C HIS A 183 -8.72 23.01 13.28
N LEU A 184 -8.72 21.69 13.48
CA LEU A 184 -9.22 21.05 14.70
C LEU A 184 -8.36 21.36 15.94
N GLU A 185 -7.06 21.59 15.76
CA GLU A 185 -6.15 22.00 16.84
C GLU A 185 -6.35 23.46 17.26
N SER A 186 -6.82 24.31 16.34
CA SER A 186 -7.08 25.73 16.64
C SER A 186 -8.23 25.93 17.63
N ASP A 187 -9.15 24.96 17.76
CA ASP A 187 -10.20 24.97 18.77
C ASP A 187 -9.89 24.00 19.93
N SER A 188 -9.63 24.58 21.10
CA SER A 188 -9.42 23.83 22.35
C SER A 188 -10.52 22.81 22.68
N LYS A 189 -11.77 23.06 22.26
CA LYS A 189 -12.90 22.15 22.51
C LYS A 189 -12.84 20.88 21.68
N THR A 190 -12.13 20.91 20.55
CA THR A 190 -11.98 19.77 19.64
C THR A 190 -10.66 19.02 19.82
N SER A 191 -9.86 19.31 20.86
CA SER A 191 -8.54 18.68 21.06
C SER A 191 -8.55 17.14 20.99
N MET A 192 -9.48 16.47 21.67
CA MET A 192 -9.59 15.00 21.60
C MET A 192 -10.04 14.50 20.22
N ARG A 193 -10.79 15.33 19.47
CA ARG A 193 -11.21 15.01 18.10
C ARG A 193 -10.06 15.21 17.11
N ALA A 194 -9.27 16.26 17.29
CA ALA A 194 -8.04 16.51 16.54
C ALA A 194 -7.11 15.29 16.64
N LEU A 195 -6.85 14.80 17.86
CA LEU A 195 -6.01 13.61 18.07
C LEU A 195 -6.57 12.36 17.40
N ARG A 196 -7.89 12.12 17.47
CA ARG A 196 -8.52 10.96 16.79
C ARG A 196 -8.41 11.06 15.28
N TYR A 197 -8.64 12.25 14.73
CA TYR A 197 -8.53 12.51 13.31
C TYR A 197 -7.09 12.36 12.83
N GLU A 198 -6.13 12.90 13.59
CA GLU A 198 -4.70 12.77 13.31
C GLU A 198 -4.26 11.29 13.30
N ASN A 199 -4.66 10.50 14.30
CA ASN A 199 -4.38 9.06 14.31
C ASN A 199 -4.95 8.36 13.06
N ALA A 200 -6.22 8.61 12.73
CA ALA A 200 -6.85 8.03 11.54
C ALA A 200 -6.16 8.51 10.24
N HIS A 201 -5.63 9.73 10.22
CA HIS A 201 -4.89 10.27 9.09
C HIS A 201 -3.56 9.54 8.90
N TYR A 202 -2.80 9.31 9.99
CA TYR A 202 -1.59 8.51 9.94
C TYR A 202 -1.86 7.06 9.52
N ASP A 203 -2.94 6.45 10.01
CA ASP A 203 -3.32 5.10 9.62
C ASP A 203 -3.57 5.00 8.10
N VAL A 204 -4.30 5.95 7.51
CA VAL A 204 -4.51 6.01 6.06
C VAL A 204 -3.20 6.16 5.30
N LEU A 205 -2.32 7.08 5.72
CA LEU A 205 -1.04 7.30 5.06
C LEU A 205 -0.13 6.07 5.15
N SER A 206 -0.13 5.39 6.30
CA SER A 206 0.59 4.14 6.52
C SER A 206 0.10 3.03 5.59
N SER A 207 -1.23 2.80 5.54
CA SER A 207 -1.82 1.78 4.66
C SER A 207 -1.59 2.07 3.17
N LEU A 208 -1.67 3.34 2.75
CA LEU A 208 -1.37 3.73 1.37
C LEU A 208 0.12 3.54 1.03
N GLY A 209 1.03 3.88 1.96
CA GLY A 209 2.46 3.63 1.81
C GLY A 209 2.79 2.14 1.70
N SER A 210 2.16 1.30 2.53
CA SER A 210 2.26 -0.16 2.44
C SER A 210 1.78 -0.67 1.08
N SER A 211 0.61 -0.19 0.62
CA SER A 211 0.03 -0.56 -0.68
C SER A 211 0.98 -0.27 -1.85
N ASP A 212 1.65 0.90 -1.83
CA ASP A 212 2.62 1.28 -2.86
C ASP A 212 3.87 0.37 -2.85
N ILE A 213 4.39 0.01 -1.67
CA ILE A 213 5.50 -0.95 -1.55
C ILE A 213 5.11 -2.31 -2.13
N VAL A 214 3.94 -2.83 -1.77
CA VAL A 214 3.43 -4.12 -2.26
C VAL A 214 3.19 -4.08 -3.78
N LEU A 215 2.68 -2.97 -4.31
CA LEU A 215 2.56 -2.73 -5.76
C LEU A 215 3.92 -2.77 -6.47
N GLY A 216 4.94 -2.11 -5.91
CA GLY A 216 6.30 -2.14 -6.47
C GLY A 216 6.89 -3.56 -6.48
N GLN A 217 6.70 -4.31 -5.41
CA GLN A 217 7.10 -5.72 -5.34
C GLN A 217 6.35 -6.58 -6.36
N ALA A 218 5.06 -6.32 -6.57
CA ALA A 218 4.22 -7.00 -7.56
C ALA A 218 4.70 -6.75 -8.99
N ILE A 219 4.96 -5.49 -9.35
CA ILE A 219 5.46 -5.10 -10.67
C ILE A 219 6.86 -5.68 -10.91
N ALA A 220 7.71 -5.74 -9.88
CA ALA A 220 9.03 -6.36 -9.94
C ALA A 220 8.99 -7.91 -9.98
N GLY A 221 7.80 -8.53 -10.00
CA GLY A 221 7.64 -9.99 -10.11
C GLY A 221 8.03 -10.77 -8.85
N ARG A 222 8.11 -10.11 -7.69
CA ARG A 222 8.60 -10.74 -6.43
C ARG A 222 7.68 -11.80 -5.85
N PHE A 223 6.40 -11.80 -6.26
CA PHE A 223 5.41 -12.79 -5.80
C PHE A 223 5.41 -14.09 -6.62
N GLY A 224 6.21 -14.20 -7.69
CA GLY A 224 6.33 -15.39 -8.53
C GLY A 224 5.11 -15.69 -9.42
N SER A 225 3.91 -15.27 -9.04
CA SER A 225 2.67 -15.36 -9.83
C SER A 225 1.90 -14.05 -9.77
N ILE A 226 1.38 -13.61 -10.93
CA ILE A 226 0.58 -12.39 -11.05
C ILE A 226 -0.70 -12.46 -10.21
N THR A 227 -1.33 -13.64 -10.12
CA THR A 227 -2.56 -13.82 -9.35
C THR A 227 -2.31 -13.64 -7.85
N VAL A 228 -1.18 -14.14 -7.33
CA VAL A 228 -0.81 -13.97 -5.92
C VAL A 228 -0.52 -12.51 -5.62
N ALA A 229 0.24 -11.85 -6.50
CA ALA A 229 0.48 -10.41 -6.41
C ALA A 229 -0.83 -9.60 -6.37
N GLN A 230 -1.78 -9.89 -7.27
CA GLN A 230 -3.07 -9.20 -7.30
C GLN A 230 -3.85 -9.37 -5.99
N ILE A 231 -3.88 -10.58 -5.41
CA ILE A 231 -4.58 -10.83 -4.15
C ILE A 231 -3.96 -10.00 -3.03
N GLN A 232 -2.63 -10.02 -2.89
CA GLN A 232 -1.94 -9.25 -1.83
C GLN A 232 -2.17 -7.75 -1.99
N VAL A 233 -2.04 -7.22 -3.22
CA VAL A 233 -2.29 -5.79 -3.49
C VAL A 233 -3.74 -5.42 -3.16
N LEU A 234 -4.71 -6.28 -3.48
CA LEU A 234 -6.12 -6.02 -3.17
C LEU A 234 -6.40 -6.03 -1.66
N GLU A 235 -5.73 -6.89 -0.90
CA GLU A 235 -5.81 -6.90 0.56
C GLU A 235 -5.35 -5.55 1.14
N GLU A 236 -4.15 -5.11 0.79
CA GLU A 236 -3.58 -3.82 1.26
C GLU A 236 -4.45 -2.61 0.87
N LEU A 237 -4.96 -2.57 -0.37
CA LEU A 237 -5.82 -1.48 -0.83
C LEU A 237 -7.18 -1.49 -0.13
N ASN A 238 -7.70 -2.66 0.28
CA ASN A 238 -8.93 -2.74 1.07
C ASN A 238 -8.70 -2.28 2.52
N ASP A 239 -7.53 -2.55 3.09
CA ASP A 239 -7.15 -2.01 4.40
C ASP A 239 -7.03 -0.48 4.34
N ALA A 240 -6.35 0.05 3.30
CA ALA A 240 -6.29 1.50 3.08
C ALA A 240 -7.68 2.12 2.93
N LYS A 241 -8.60 1.46 2.24
CA LYS A 241 -10.00 1.88 2.11
C LYS A 241 -10.74 1.86 3.44
N ALA A 242 -10.49 0.86 4.30
CA ALA A 242 -11.08 0.81 5.63
C ALA A 242 -10.58 1.98 6.50
N SER A 243 -9.26 2.21 6.52
CA SER A 243 -8.65 3.38 7.18
C SER A 243 -9.25 4.69 6.66
N PHE A 244 -9.50 4.80 5.35
CA PHE A 244 -10.09 6.00 4.75
C PHE A 244 -11.50 6.28 5.28
N LYS A 245 -12.31 5.25 5.46
CA LYS A 245 -13.64 5.39 6.06
C LYS A 245 -13.57 5.84 7.50
N GLU A 246 -12.63 5.33 8.28
CA GLU A 246 -12.41 5.77 9.67
C GLU A 246 -11.94 7.23 9.73
N LEU A 247 -11.06 7.65 8.81
CA LEU A 247 -10.66 9.05 8.66
C LEU A 247 -11.87 9.95 8.39
N LEU A 248 -12.70 9.61 7.40
CA LEU A 248 -13.89 10.37 7.05
C LEU A 248 -14.93 10.38 8.20
N ARG A 249 -15.00 9.31 8.99
CA ARG A 249 -15.87 9.23 10.16
C ARG A 249 -15.38 10.10 11.33
N ALA A 250 -14.06 10.27 11.48
CA ALA A 250 -13.48 11.12 12.52
C ALA A 250 -13.76 12.62 12.27
N MET A 251 -14.03 13.00 11.02
CA MET A 251 -14.28 14.39 10.63
C MET A 251 -15.57 14.98 11.23
N PRO A 252 -15.60 16.29 11.49
CA PRO A 252 -16.82 17.03 11.79
C PRO A 252 -17.80 17.13 10.63
N ASP A 253 -19.09 17.04 10.95
CA ASP A 253 -20.17 17.20 9.99
C ASP A 253 -20.34 18.67 9.57
N ASP A 254 -19.99 19.60 10.46
CA ASP A 254 -20.13 21.04 10.32
C ASP A 254 -19.00 21.73 9.52
N MET A 255 -18.04 20.95 9.02
CA MET A 255 -17.02 21.39 8.05
C MET A 255 -17.53 21.36 6.61
#